data_AF-A0A0F9DXE1-F1
#
_entry.id   AF-A0A0F9DXE1-F1
#
_cell.length_a   1.000
_cell.length_b   1.000
_cell.length_c   1.000
_cell.angle_alpha   90.00
_cell.angle_beta   90.00
_cell.angle_gamma   90.00
#
_symmetry.space_group_name_H-M   'P 1'
#
loop_
_entity.id
_entity.type
_entity.pdbx_description
1 polymer ?
#
loop_
_entity_poly.entity_id
_entity_poly.type
_entity_poly.pdbx_seq_one_letter_code
_entity_poly.pdbx_strand_id
1 'polypeptide(L)'
;CTSAPKSTGLNCPECSGTVGKLDRFCPSCGHQLVVFQQCENCRKNLPPHAAFCSRCGAKVEHKESTKNCSKCNAENLRESVFCNQCGERL
;
A
#
# COMPACT_ATOMS: atom_id res chain seq x y z
N CYS A 1 -36.29 2.61 -1.21
CA CYS A 1 -35.41 1.67 -1.94
C CYS A 1 -34.21 2.46 -2.44
N THR A 2 -33.09 2.42 -1.72
CA THR A 2 -31.94 3.27 -2.02
C THR A 2 -31.09 2.61 -3.10
N SER A 3 -31.16 3.16 -4.33
CA SER A 3 -30.38 2.71 -5.47
C SER A 3 -28.89 3.00 -5.25
N ALA A 4 -28.08 1.94 -5.20
CA ALA A 4 -26.63 2.04 -5.12
C ALA A 4 -26.05 2.69 -6.40
N PRO A 5 -25.03 3.57 -6.29
CA PRO A 5 -24.45 4.23 -7.45
C PRO A 5 -23.75 3.19 -8.33
N LYS A 6 -24.20 3.16 -9.59
CA LYS A 6 -23.67 2.35 -10.70
C LYS A 6 -22.24 2.79 -11.02
N SER A 7 -21.30 2.33 -10.20
CA SER A 7 -19.88 2.54 -10.43
C SER A 7 -19.48 1.71 -11.63
N THR A 8 -18.86 2.34 -12.64
CA THR A 8 -18.16 1.67 -13.75
C THR A 8 -17.08 0.78 -13.13
N GLY A 9 -17.47 -0.44 -12.79
CA GLY A 9 -16.70 -1.34 -11.94
C GLY A 9 -15.61 -2.03 -12.71
N LEU A 10 -14.46 -2.21 -12.06
CA LEU A 10 -13.46 -3.17 -12.53
C LEU A 10 -14.03 -4.57 -12.28
N ASN A 11 -13.52 -5.58 -12.97
CA ASN A 11 -13.89 -6.97 -12.69
C ASN A 11 -12.83 -7.58 -11.76
N CYS A 12 -13.30 -8.32 -10.75
CA CYS A 12 -12.41 -9.10 -9.90
C CYS A 12 -11.67 -10.14 -10.77
N PRO A 13 -10.33 -10.26 -10.64
CA PRO A 13 -9.56 -11.21 -11.45
C PRO A 13 -9.87 -12.69 -11.15
N GLU A 14 -10.46 -13.01 -10.00
CA GLU A 14 -10.73 -14.40 -9.61
C GLU A 14 -12.16 -14.84 -9.91
N CYS A 15 -13.16 -14.06 -9.51
CA CYS A 15 -14.56 -14.44 -9.69
C CYS A 15 -15.25 -13.71 -10.85
N SER A 16 -14.55 -12.79 -11.52
CA SER A 16 -15.13 -11.88 -12.53
C SER A 16 -16.31 -11.04 -12.04
N GLY A 17 -16.55 -11.00 -10.73
CA GLY A 17 -17.58 -10.17 -10.11
C GLY A 17 -17.25 -8.68 -10.24
N THR A 18 -18.28 -7.85 -10.36
CA THR A 18 -18.12 -6.40 -10.45
C THR A 18 -17.60 -5.84 -9.12
N VAL A 19 -16.52 -5.07 -9.18
CA VAL A 19 -15.91 -4.42 -8.01
C VAL A 19 -15.84 -2.91 -8.22
N GLY A 20 -16.08 -2.14 -7.17
CA GLY A 20 -15.91 -0.70 -7.18
C GLY A 20 -14.44 -0.32 -7.28
N LYS A 21 -14.14 0.86 -7.84
CA LYS A 21 -12.77 1.37 -7.95
C LYS A 21 -12.06 1.58 -6.61
N LEU A 22 -12.83 1.69 -5.53
CA LEU A 22 -12.35 1.91 -4.16
C LEU A 22 -12.44 0.64 -3.30
N ASP A 23 -13.00 -0.46 -3.82
CA ASP A 23 -13.13 -1.70 -3.07
C ASP A 23 -11.75 -2.29 -2.80
N ARG A 24 -11.46 -2.53 -1.50
CA ARG A 24 -10.21 -3.17 -1.09
C ARG A 24 -10.27 -4.69 -1.21
N PHE A 25 -11.48 -5.25 -1.11
CA PHE A 25 -11.77 -6.67 -1.22
C PHE A 25 -12.98 -6.84 -2.13
N CYS A 26 -13.02 -7.93 -2.90
CA CYS A 26 -14.17 -8.25 -3.72
C CYS A 26 -15.34 -8.68 -2.81
N PRO A 27 -16.51 -8.03 -2.88
CA PRO A 27 -17.66 -8.40 -2.06
C PRO A 27 -18.26 -9.77 -2.45
N SER A 28 -17.99 -10.26 -3.66
CA SER A 28 -18.52 -11.54 -4.14
C SER A 28 -17.70 -12.75 -3.75
N CYS A 29 -16.37 -12.62 -3.57
CA CYS A 29 -15.49 -13.76 -3.27
C CYS A 29 -14.46 -13.52 -2.16
N GLY A 30 -14.33 -12.30 -1.64
CA GLY A 30 -13.35 -11.95 -0.61
C GLY A 30 -11.92 -11.70 -1.11
N HIS A 31 -11.65 -11.82 -2.42
CA HIS A 31 -10.31 -11.58 -2.97
C HIS A 31 -9.84 -10.14 -2.75
N GLN A 32 -8.60 -9.94 -2.30
CA GLN A 32 -8.02 -8.61 -2.09
C GLN A 32 -7.69 -7.93 -3.41
N LEU A 33 -8.25 -6.74 -3.65
CA LEU A 33 -8.11 -5.98 -4.89
C LEU A 33 -7.02 -4.91 -4.80
N VAL A 34 -6.57 -4.56 -3.59
CA VAL A 34 -5.56 -3.50 -3.39
C VAL A 34 -4.18 -4.00 -3.77
N VAL A 35 -3.60 -3.36 -4.79
CA VAL A 35 -2.19 -3.49 -5.14
C VAL A 35 -1.44 -2.33 -4.51
N PHE A 36 -0.73 -2.59 -3.41
CA PHE A 36 0.02 -1.54 -2.69
C PHE A 36 1.37 -1.22 -3.35
N GLN A 37 2.05 -2.26 -3.80
CA GLN A 37 3.38 -2.18 -4.38
C GLN A 37 3.48 -3.23 -5.49
N GLN A 38 4.29 -2.98 -6.51
CA GLN A 38 4.68 -3.98 -7.50
C GLN A 38 6.17 -4.25 -7.36
N CYS A 39 6.57 -5.51 -7.52
CA CYS A 39 7.98 -5.86 -7.54
C CYS A 39 8.66 -5.15 -8.70
N GLU A 40 9.70 -4.38 -8.43
CA GLU A 40 10.47 -3.67 -9.47
C GLU A 40 11.16 -4.63 -10.44
N ASN A 41 11.47 -5.84 -9.98
CA ASN A 41 12.18 -6.84 -10.77
C ASN A 41 11.25 -7.67 -11.68
N CYS A 42 10.09 -8.12 -11.17
CA CYS A 42 9.21 -9.04 -11.91
C CYS A 42 7.75 -8.56 -12.08
N ARG A 43 7.43 -7.35 -11.63
CA ARG A 43 6.11 -6.68 -11.73
C ARG A 43 4.95 -7.43 -11.06
N LYS A 44 5.24 -8.45 -10.24
CA LYS A 44 4.26 -9.13 -9.37
C LYS A 44 3.72 -8.13 -8.34
N ASN A 45 2.41 -8.13 -8.13
CA ASN A 45 1.78 -7.37 -7.04
C ASN A 45 2.26 -7.91 -5.70
N LEU A 46 2.64 -7.01 -4.80
CA LEU A 46 3.18 -7.31 -3.49
C LEU A 46 2.22 -6.84 -2.39
N PRO A 47 2.07 -7.62 -1.31
CA PRO A 47 1.36 -7.15 -0.13
C PRO A 47 2.06 -5.94 0.52
N PRO A 48 1.33 -5.12 1.30
CA PRO A 48 1.80 -3.86 1.85
C PRO A 48 2.96 -3.98 2.86
N HIS A 49 3.28 -5.19 3.33
CA HIS A 49 4.39 -5.47 4.24
C HIS A 49 5.28 -6.61 3.73
N ALA A 50 5.28 -6.87 2.41
CA ALA A 50 6.10 -7.91 1.81
C ALA A 50 7.59 -7.57 1.91
N ALA A 51 8.39 -8.30 2.70
CA ALA A 51 9.84 -8.11 2.75
C ALA A 51 10.56 -8.69 1.50
N PHE A 52 9.92 -9.64 0.82
CA PHE A 52 10.44 -10.29 -0.38
C PHE A 52 9.32 -10.58 -1.38
N CYS A 53 9.67 -10.64 -2.66
CA CYS A 53 8.75 -10.99 -3.70
C CYS A 53 8.46 -12.49 -3.67
N SER A 54 7.20 -12.85 -3.48
CA SER A 54 6.72 -14.25 -3.52
C SER A 54 6.82 -14.91 -4.89
N ARG A 55 7.29 -14.22 -5.94
CA ARG A 55 7.49 -14.78 -7.28
C ARG A 55 8.96 -14.95 -7.63
N CYS A 56 9.76 -13.89 -7.51
CA CYS A 56 11.16 -13.91 -7.93
C CYS A 56 12.15 -13.96 -6.77
N GLY A 57 11.69 -13.87 -5.52
CA GLY A 57 12.57 -13.86 -4.34
C GLY A 57 13.35 -12.55 -4.12
N ALA A 58 13.20 -11.56 -5.01
CA ALA A 58 13.85 -10.26 -4.85
C ALA A 58 13.40 -9.60 -3.54
N LYS A 59 14.35 -9.03 -2.78
CA LYS A 59 14.03 -8.22 -1.62
C LYS A 59 13.20 -7.03 -2.06
N VAL A 60 12.15 -6.77 -1.31
CA VAL A 60 11.29 -5.61 -1.49
C VAL A 60 11.75 -4.66 -0.43
N GLU A 61 12.46 -3.61 -0.84
CA GLU A 61 12.84 -2.56 0.09
C GLU A 61 11.55 -1.81 0.44
N HIS A 62 10.93 -2.17 1.56
CA HIS A 62 9.97 -1.30 2.21
C HIS A 62 10.76 -0.09 2.65
N LYS A 63 10.82 0.92 1.79
CA LYS A 63 11.31 2.23 2.15
C LYS A 63 10.27 2.81 3.11
N GLU A 64 10.32 2.35 4.35
CA GLU A 64 9.98 3.14 5.52
C GLU A 64 10.97 4.31 5.48
N SER A 65 10.77 5.24 4.54
CA SER A 65 11.75 6.28 4.27
C SER A 65 11.90 7.06 5.57
N THR A 66 13.09 7.04 6.14
CA THR A 66 13.39 7.86 7.29
C THR A 66 13.85 9.23 6.81
N LYS A 67 13.63 10.26 7.64
CA LYS A 67 14.15 11.61 7.46
C LYS A 67 14.94 12.01 8.70
N ASN A 68 16.02 12.73 8.50
CA ASN A 68 16.85 13.23 9.59
C ASN A 68 16.33 14.59 10.06
N CYS A 69 16.26 14.79 11.37
CA CYS A 69 15.93 16.10 11.93
C CYS A 69 17.02 17.12 11.62
N SER A 70 16.69 18.27 11.03
CA SER A 70 17.68 19.31 10.71
C SER A 70 18.33 19.96 11.94
N LYS A 71 17.73 19.83 13.13
CA LYS A 71 18.21 20.44 14.38
C LYS A 71 19.11 19.52 15.21
N CYS A 72 18.75 18.24 15.32
CA CYS A 72 19.50 17.29 16.16
C CYS A 72 19.99 16.04 15.43
N ASN A 73 19.78 15.97 14.11
CA ASN A 73 20.18 14.87 13.22
C ASN A 73 19.61 13.48 13.58
N ALA A 74 18.62 13.42 14.46
CA ALA A 74 17.95 12.18 14.83
C ALA A 74 17.16 11.60 13.66
N GLU A 75 17.25 10.28 13.47
CA GLU A 75 16.45 9.55 12.50
C GLU A 75 14.97 9.53 12.92
N ASN A 76 14.09 9.89 12.00
CA ASN A 76 12.65 9.95 12.20
C ASN A 76 11.93 9.29 11.03
N LEU A 77 10.69 8.82 11.25
CA LEU A 77 9.83 8.32 10.18
C LEU A 77 9.46 9.46 9.21
N ARG A 78 9.34 9.19 7.91
CA ARG A 78 8.86 10.18 6.90
C ARG A 78 7.55 10.86 7.31
N GLU A 79 6.66 10.11 7.96
CA GLU A 79 5.33 10.57 8.38
C GLU A 79 5.37 11.38 9.67
N SER A 80 6.50 11.39 10.40
CA SER A 80 6.64 12.17 11.62
C SER A 80 6.58 13.67 11.31
N VAL A 81 5.64 14.35 11.95
CA VAL A 81 5.52 15.81 11.91
C VAL A 81 6.51 16.49 12.86
N PHE A 82 6.86 15.81 13.96
CA PHE A 82 7.78 16.30 14.98
C PHE A 82 8.88 15.28 15.28
N CYS A 83 10.05 15.80 15.65
CA CYS A 83 11.22 15.01 16.01
C CYS A 83 10.97 14.25 17.32
N ASN A 84 11.14 12.92 17.28
CA ASN A 84 11.03 12.05 18.44
C ASN A 84 12.11 12.25 19.51
N GLN A 85 13.17 13.02 19.22
CA GLN A 85 14.26 13.31 20.15
C GLN A 85 14.22 14.73 20.71
N CYS A 86 14.00 15.74 19.86
CA CYS A 86 14.13 17.15 20.28
C CYS A 86 12.86 17.99 20.15
N GLY A 87 11.76 17.41 19.65
CA GLY A 87 10.47 18.10 19.49
C GLY A 87 10.40 19.10 18.33
N GLU A 88 11.49 19.30 17.58
CA GLU A 88 11.52 20.17 16.40
C GLU A 88 10.58 19.67 15.30
N ARG A 89 10.01 20.59 14.53
CA ARG A 89 9.19 20.22 13.35
C ARG A 89 10.08 19.67 12.23
N LEU A 90 9.70 18.52 11.67
CA LEU A 90 10.46 17.79 10.64
C LEU A 90 9.94 17.99 9.22
#